data_AF-A0A7D9JIY6-F1
#
_entry.id   AF-A0A7D9JIY6-F1
#
_cell.length_a   1.000
_cell.length_b   1.000
_cell.length_c   1.000
_cell.angle_alpha   90.00
_cell.angle_beta   90.00
_cell.angle_gamma   90.00
#
_symmetry.space_group_name_H-M   'P 1'
#
loop_
_entity.id
_entity.type
_entity.pdbx_description
1 polymer ?
#
loop_
_entity_poly.entity_id
_entity_poly.type
_entity_poly.pdbx_seq_one_letter_code
_entity_poly.pdbx_strand_id
1 'polypeptide(L)'
;MRNLSNMNVSVIFFIACLIHFDILLGNSLDLASHDEEGDVDLPEALGDDFDMSYLKCTSEGCELVKGSINELAKPGPWEVENEEAQSPHSRSKRKMFLPDNRLRLREQSVGRFPFNSAVAIRVNGEVKCSGVALLRPRFFLTAAHCVQPDGKRKDIEVGVLHKFRVMQWAKVENTRVHPIWKSRKATIKKLRLKDYAVLETSTPLPATPMPIGYVGAGADGKEILQVNKTYMYLSAYDDEKRPDDLNIRFCQMKKVKYYRIYSRCDTVPKSAGAGVYVRMRNKVTGRVDRKVIAIETGDYGVKVSQEYSVALRINSRMFPHICLFATGSFNGCNQQS
;
A
#
# COMPACT_ATOMS: atom_id res chain seq x y z
N MET A 1 59.10 16.35 -48.85
CA MET A 1 58.70 17.28 -49.91
C MET A 1 57.31 16.87 -50.41
N ARG A 2 56.33 17.79 -50.36
CA ARG A 2 55.19 18.01 -51.30
C ARG A 2 54.61 16.76 -52.01
N ASN A 3 53.31 16.44 -51.99
CA ASN A 3 52.19 17.32 -52.29
C ASN A 3 50.82 16.65 -51.99
N LEU A 4 49.86 17.50 -51.63
CA LEU A 4 48.41 17.34 -51.80
C LEU A 4 48.01 17.55 -53.26
N SER A 5 46.85 16.98 -53.65
CA SER A 5 45.87 17.39 -54.69
C SER A 5 45.38 16.15 -55.47
N ASN A 6 44.14 15.98 -55.94
CA ASN A 6 42.95 16.80 -55.96
C ASN A 6 41.73 15.91 -56.34
N MET A 7 40.56 16.48 -56.12
CA MET A 7 39.19 16.00 -56.38
C MET A 7 38.91 15.44 -57.79
N ASN A 8 37.98 14.48 -57.94
CA ASN A 8 36.53 14.68 -58.23
C ASN A 8 35.87 13.55 -59.07
N VAL A 9 34.65 13.18 -58.66
CA VAL A 9 33.47 12.80 -59.48
C VAL A 9 33.35 11.39 -60.10
N SER A 10 32.34 10.68 -59.56
CA SER A 10 31.39 9.71 -60.16
C SER A 10 31.90 8.60 -61.07
N VAL A 11 31.48 7.36 -60.77
CA VAL A 11 30.52 6.57 -61.56
C VAL A 11 30.45 5.12 -61.02
N ILE A 12 29.21 4.58 -60.92
CA ILE A 12 28.78 3.18 -60.67
C ILE A 12 28.76 2.73 -59.18
N PHE A 13 27.66 2.92 -58.42
CA PHE A 13 26.43 2.07 -58.35
C PHE A 13 26.70 0.58 -58.19
N PHE A 14 26.51 0.02 -57.00
CA PHE A 14 25.65 -1.15 -56.73
C PHE A 14 25.63 -1.44 -55.21
N ILE A 15 24.45 -1.85 -54.72
CA ILE A 15 24.13 -2.34 -53.36
C ILE A 15 23.73 -1.28 -52.33
N ALA A 16 22.54 -0.70 -52.55
CA ALA A 16 21.64 -0.29 -51.48
C ALA A 16 20.20 -0.52 -51.96
N CYS A 17 19.63 -1.69 -51.66
CA CYS A 17 18.19 -1.90 -51.76
C CYS A 17 17.81 -3.11 -50.90
N LEU A 18 17.11 -2.83 -49.81
CA LEU A 18 16.05 -3.62 -49.18
C LEU A 18 15.86 -3.02 -47.78
N ILE A 19 14.91 -2.09 -47.68
CA ILE A 19 13.96 -1.86 -46.58
C ILE A 19 13.24 -0.55 -46.95
N HIS A 20 12.13 -0.67 -47.68
CA HIS A 20 10.96 0.21 -47.60
C HIS A 20 9.79 -0.44 -48.35
N PHE A 21 8.57 -0.14 -47.89
CA PHE A 21 7.25 -0.76 -48.16
C PHE A 21 6.91 -1.87 -47.14
N ASP A 22 5.93 -1.72 -46.24
CA ASP A 22 4.62 -1.06 -46.41
C ASP A 22 4.15 -0.27 -45.18
N ILE A 23 3.72 0.97 -45.41
CA ILE A 23 2.73 1.69 -44.58
C ILE A 23 1.56 2.02 -45.50
N LEU A 24 0.40 1.42 -45.27
CA LEU A 24 -0.93 2.07 -45.18
C LEU A 24 -2.06 1.05 -45.38
N LEU A 25 -3.12 1.25 -44.58
CA LEU A 25 -4.44 0.60 -44.55
C LEU A 25 -4.58 -0.53 -43.52
N GLY A 26 -5.46 -0.30 -42.54
CA GLY A 26 -6.16 -1.37 -41.83
C GLY A 26 -6.22 -1.24 -40.31
N ASN A 27 -7.27 -0.56 -39.86
CA ASN A 27 -8.05 -0.87 -38.66
C ASN A 27 -7.45 -0.60 -37.27
N SER A 28 -8.02 0.46 -36.68
CA SER A 28 -8.42 0.53 -35.27
C SER A 28 -8.75 -0.85 -34.70
N LEU A 29 -7.82 -1.39 -33.93
CA LEU A 29 -8.06 -2.51 -33.02
C LEU A 29 -7.77 -2.00 -31.63
N ASP A 30 -8.85 -1.63 -30.95
CA ASP A 30 -8.93 -1.51 -29.51
C ASP A 30 -8.37 -2.79 -28.89
N LEU A 31 -7.09 -2.78 -28.52
CA LEU A 31 -6.53 -3.75 -27.58
C LEU A 31 -7.04 -3.38 -26.19
N ALA A 32 -8.30 -3.74 -25.94
CA ALA A 32 -8.77 -4.06 -24.61
C ALA A 32 -7.83 -5.14 -24.06
N SER A 33 -6.90 -4.73 -23.19
CA SER A 33 -6.05 -5.65 -22.46
C SER A 33 -6.94 -6.51 -21.57
N HIS A 34 -7.25 -7.71 -22.05
CA HIS A 34 -7.88 -8.76 -21.27
C HIS A 34 -7.01 -9.01 -20.04
N ASP A 35 -7.55 -8.68 -18.87
CA ASP A 35 -7.07 -9.06 -17.55
C ASP A 35 -7.16 -10.59 -17.41
N GLU A 36 -6.27 -11.35 -18.04
CA GLU A 36 -6.10 -12.77 -17.71
C GLU A 36 -5.28 -12.89 -16.41
N GLU A 37 -6.03 -12.75 -15.33
CA GLU A 37 -5.68 -13.13 -13.98
C GLU A 37 -5.80 -14.66 -13.90
N GLY A 38 -4.79 -15.36 -14.44
CA GLY A 38 -4.71 -16.81 -14.35
C GLY A 38 -4.80 -17.27 -12.90
N ASP A 39 -5.94 -17.89 -12.59
CA ASP A 39 -6.20 -18.67 -11.40
C ASP A 39 -5.11 -19.74 -11.30
N VAL A 40 -4.40 -19.71 -10.19
CA VAL A 40 -3.59 -20.86 -9.77
C VAL A 40 -4.34 -21.41 -8.59
N ASP A 41 -4.91 -22.59 -8.78
CA ASP A 41 -5.64 -23.37 -7.78
C ASP A 41 -5.04 -23.15 -6.39
N LEU A 42 -5.90 -22.60 -5.53
CA LEU A 42 -5.61 -22.39 -4.13
C LEU A 42 -5.45 -23.79 -3.51
N PRO A 43 -4.31 -24.11 -2.84
CA PRO A 43 -4.34 -25.19 -1.89
C PRO A 43 -5.37 -24.82 -0.83
N GLU A 44 -6.35 -25.70 -0.68
CA GLU A 44 -7.31 -25.77 0.43
C GLU A 44 -6.54 -25.67 1.75
N ALA A 45 -6.41 -24.45 2.28
CA ALA A 45 -5.65 -24.20 3.51
C ALA A 45 -6.11 -22.88 4.12
N LEU A 46 -7.22 -22.98 4.86
CA LEU A 46 -7.70 -22.22 6.01
C LEU A 46 -9.23 -22.40 5.98
N GLY A 47 -9.73 -23.45 6.63
CA GLY A 47 -11.11 -23.96 6.50
C GLY A 47 -12.24 -22.98 6.85
N ASP A 48 -13.48 -23.43 6.74
CA ASP A 48 -14.73 -22.65 6.71
C ASP A 48 -15.03 -21.74 7.93
N ASP A 49 -14.13 -21.60 8.92
CA ASP A 49 -14.33 -20.86 10.18
C ASP A 49 -13.64 -19.45 10.19
N PHE A 50 -13.05 -19.02 9.07
CA PHE A 50 -12.40 -17.69 8.92
C PHE A 50 -13.34 -16.57 8.48
N ASP A 51 -14.64 -16.82 8.51
CA ASP A 51 -15.67 -15.85 8.15
C ASP A 51 -15.66 -14.67 9.15
N MET A 52 -15.16 -13.51 8.69
CA MET A 52 -15.02 -12.26 9.46
C MET A 52 -14.00 -12.23 10.62
N SER A 53 -13.17 -13.25 10.75
CA SER A 53 -12.24 -13.36 11.88
C SER A 53 -10.96 -12.53 11.65
N TYR A 54 -10.59 -11.68 12.61
CA TYR A 54 -9.32 -10.94 12.57
C TYR A 54 -8.39 -11.39 13.69
N LEU A 55 -7.07 -11.27 13.48
CA LEU A 55 -6.12 -11.59 14.53
C LEU A 55 -5.83 -10.35 15.38
N LYS A 56 -6.00 -10.46 16.69
CA LYS A 56 -5.61 -9.44 17.66
C LYS A 56 -4.43 -9.94 18.48
N CYS A 57 -3.32 -9.23 18.38
CA CYS A 57 -2.08 -9.60 19.05
C CYS A 57 -1.74 -8.62 20.17
N THR A 58 -1.24 -9.16 21.28
CA THR A 58 -0.65 -8.43 22.41
C THR A 58 0.78 -8.91 22.63
N SER A 59 1.43 -8.46 23.70
CA SER A 59 2.72 -9.02 24.13
C SER A 59 2.62 -10.47 24.61
N GLU A 60 1.42 -10.94 24.97
CA GLU A 60 1.18 -12.24 25.61
C GLU A 60 0.76 -13.32 24.61
N GLY A 61 0.40 -12.94 23.38
CA GLY A 61 -0.03 -13.88 22.35
C GLY A 61 -0.95 -13.22 21.34
N CYS A 62 -1.62 -14.03 20.53
CA CYS A 62 -2.61 -13.55 19.56
C CYS A 62 -3.87 -14.39 19.60
N GLU A 63 -5.01 -13.71 19.58
CA GLU A 63 -6.34 -14.32 19.56
C GLU A 63 -7.02 -14.08 18.20
N LEU A 64 -7.74 -15.08 17.71
CA LEU A 64 -8.63 -14.92 16.57
C LEU A 64 -9.98 -14.41 17.07
N VAL A 65 -10.45 -13.29 16.51
CA VAL A 65 -11.68 -12.62 16.96
C VAL A 65 -12.70 -12.56 15.85
N LYS A 66 -13.89 -13.11 16.08
CA LYS A 66 -15.01 -13.06 15.14
C LYS A 66 -15.54 -11.62 15.01
N GLY A 67 -15.48 -11.08 13.80
CA GLY A 67 -15.90 -9.71 13.48
C GLY A 67 -17.18 -9.65 12.64
N SER A 68 -17.60 -8.44 12.26
CA SER A 68 -18.61 -8.21 11.22
C SER A 68 -18.52 -6.79 10.67
N ILE A 69 -18.82 -6.60 9.39
CA ILE A 69 -18.89 -5.28 8.75
C ILE A 69 -20.31 -4.89 8.32
N ASN A 70 -21.27 -5.82 8.39
CA ASN A 70 -22.61 -5.69 7.80
C ASN A 70 -23.53 -4.71 8.55
N GLU A 71 -23.07 -4.14 9.67
CA GLU A 71 -23.84 -3.28 10.57
C GLU A 71 -23.07 -2.01 10.95
N LEU A 72 -22.05 -1.63 10.17
CA LEU A 72 -21.25 -0.47 10.47
C LEU A 72 -21.87 0.78 9.85
N ALA A 73 -22.11 1.78 10.70
CA ALA A 73 -22.52 3.10 10.24
C ALA A 73 -21.50 3.66 9.24
N LYS A 74 -22.00 4.43 8.25
CA LYS A 74 -21.15 5.23 7.37
C LYS A 74 -20.24 6.14 8.23
N PRO A 75 -19.04 6.49 7.75
CA PRO A 75 -18.22 7.51 8.41
C PRO A 75 -19.08 8.76 8.68
N GLY A 76 -19.09 9.25 9.92
CA GLY A 76 -19.96 10.35 10.35
C GLY A 76 -19.25 11.72 10.30
N PRO A 77 -20.01 12.84 10.34
CA PRO A 77 -19.47 14.20 10.24
C PRO A 77 -18.41 14.54 11.28
N TRP A 78 -18.44 13.91 12.46
CA TRP A 78 -17.51 14.15 13.56
C TRP A 78 -16.06 13.67 13.29
N GLU A 79 -15.87 12.91 12.22
CA GLU A 79 -14.57 12.40 11.77
C GLU A 79 -14.02 13.16 10.55
N VAL A 80 -14.75 14.19 10.09
CA VAL A 80 -14.47 15.00 8.90
C VAL A 80 -14.46 16.48 9.32
N GLU A 81 -13.42 17.24 8.99
CA GLU A 81 -13.53 18.70 9.05
C GLU A 81 -14.51 19.17 7.98
N ASN A 82 -15.34 20.17 8.32
CA ASN A 82 -16.29 20.79 7.38
C ASN A 82 -15.58 21.12 6.07
N GLU A 83 -16.22 20.76 4.95
CA GLU A 83 -15.81 21.14 3.61
C GLU A 83 -15.78 22.67 3.50
N GLU A 84 -14.60 23.27 3.63
CA GLU A 84 -14.30 24.50 2.90
C GLU A 84 -13.56 24.09 1.63
N ALA A 85 -14.25 24.19 0.50
CA ALA A 85 -13.67 24.06 -0.82
C ALA A 85 -12.49 25.04 -0.93
N GLN A 86 -11.26 24.52 -0.87
CA GLN A 86 -10.08 25.35 -1.11
C GLN A 86 -10.09 25.81 -2.56
N SER A 87 -10.00 27.13 -2.75
CA SER A 87 -10.01 27.77 -4.06
C SER A 87 -8.82 27.30 -4.92
N PRO A 88 -8.98 27.27 -6.26
CA PRO A 88 -7.94 26.78 -7.15
C PRO A 88 -6.85 27.84 -7.28
N HIS A 89 -5.72 27.67 -6.58
CA HIS A 89 -4.51 28.45 -6.83
C HIS A 89 -3.42 27.59 -7.48
N SER A 90 -3.26 27.84 -8.79
CA SER A 90 -2.11 27.63 -9.69
C SER A 90 -1.04 26.55 -9.37
N ARG A 91 -1.07 25.51 -10.21
CA ARG A 91 0.03 24.75 -10.84
C ARG A 91 1.10 24.03 -9.99
N SER A 92 0.88 22.72 -9.85
CA SER A 92 1.77 21.68 -10.41
C SER A 92 0.88 20.51 -10.86
N LYS A 93 1.22 19.84 -11.97
CA LYS A 93 0.41 18.77 -12.59
C LYS A 93 0.32 17.53 -11.68
N ARG A 94 -0.55 17.55 -10.66
CA ARG A 94 -0.96 16.37 -9.90
C ARG A 94 -2.12 15.68 -10.60
N LYS A 95 -2.10 14.34 -10.65
CA LYS A 95 -3.25 13.52 -11.07
C LYS A 95 -4.07 13.19 -9.81
N MET A 96 -4.94 14.11 -9.40
CA MET A 96 -5.90 13.89 -8.29
C MET A 96 -7.25 13.44 -8.89
N PHE A 97 -7.95 12.55 -8.19
CA PHE A 97 -9.25 12.02 -8.64
C PHE A 97 -10.35 12.91 -8.09
N LEU A 98 -10.86 13.87 -8.89
CA LEU A 98 -11.89 14.83 -8.43
C LEU A 98 -11.34 15.67 -7.22
N PRO A 99 -12.12 16.51 -6.48
CA PRO A 99 -11.50 17.45 -5.55
C PRO A 99 -10.78 16.70 -4.41
N ASP A 100 -9.61 17.23 -4.04
CA ASP A 100 -8.69 16.65 -3.05
C ASP A 100 -9.41 16.29 -1.74
N ASN A 101 -9.57 14.99 -1.49
CA ASN A 101 -10.29 14.48 -0.32
C ASN A 101 -9.40 14.23 0.90
N ARG A 102 -8.16 14.73 0.88
CA ARG A 102 -7.24 14.68 2.02
C ARG A 102 -7.72 15.59 3.15
N LEU A 103 -7.88 15.00 4.32
CA LEU A 103 -8.20 15.73 5.55
C LEU A 103 -6.98 15.76 6.44
N ARG A 104 -6.47 16.96 6.73
CA ARG A 104 -5.35 17.11 7.67
C ARG A 104 -5.81 16.68 9.06
N LEU A 105 -5.02 15.85 9.74
CA LEU A 105 -5.29 15.45 11.11
C LEU A 105 -5.34 16.69 12.03
N ARG A 106 -6.40 16.79 12.83
CA ARG A 106 -6.55 17.81 13.88
C ARG A 106 -5.57 17.62 15.04
N GLU A 107 -5.15 18.71 15.67
CA GLU A 107 -4.23 18.69 16.82
C GLU A 107 -4.75 17.80 17.96
N GLN A 108 -6.04 17.90 18.27
CA GLN A 108 -6.65 17.16 19.38
C GLN A 108 -6.68 15.65 19.13
N SER A 109 -6.50 15.21 17.88
CA SER A 109 -6.47 13.81 17.47
C SER A 109 -5.06 13.24 17.36
N VAL A 110 -4.01 14.08 17.45
CA VAL A 110 -2.62 13.65 17.46
C VAL A 110 -2.36 12.75 18.66
N GLY A 111 -1.63 11.66 18.46
CA GLY A 111 -1.35 10.68 19.52
C GLY A 111 -2.54 9.79 19.91
N ARG A 112 -3.71 9.92 19.26
CA ARG A 112 -4.89 9.07 19.51
C ARG A 112 -5.01 7.96 18.46
N PHE A 113 -5.44 6.79 18.89
CA PHE A 113 -5.81 5.70 17.99
C PHE A 113 -7.09 6.07 17.20
N PRO A 114 -7.18 5.81 15.88
CA PRO A 114 -6.24 5.03 15.06
C PRO A 114 -5.07 5.82 14.46
N PHE A 115 -5.01 7.14 14.62
CA PHE A 115 -4.08 7.99 13.87
C PHE A 115 -2.62 7.80 14.30
N ASN A 116 -2.38 7.55 15.57
CA ASN A 116 -1.05 7.27 16.10
C ASN A 116 -0.51 5.86 15.75
N SER A 117 -1.25 5.06 14.97
CA SER A 117 -0.67 3.87 14.35
C SER A 117 0.01 4.16 13.01
N ALA A 118 -0.31 5.30 12.37
CA ALA A 118 0.26 5.67 11.08
C ALA A 118 1.67 6.23 11.25
N VAL A 119 2.60 5.78 10.39
CA VAL A 119 4.01 6.19 10.47
C VAL A 119 4.52 6.78 9.16
N ALA A 120 5.47 7.70 9.26
CA ALA A 120 6.24 8.20 8.15
C ALA A 120 7.49 7.34 7.97
N ILE A 121 7.86 7.05 6.73
CA ILE A 121 9.09 6.35 6.38
C ILE A 121 10.02 7.33 5.71
N ARG A 122 11.12 7.62 6.39
CA ARG A 122 12.18 8.48 5.90
C ARG A 122 13.30 7.61 5.35
N VAL A 123 13.79 7.97 4.17
CA VAL A 123 14.91 7.31 3.51
C VAL A 123 15.91 8.38 3.12
N ASN A 124 17.13 8.31 3.67
CA ASN A 124 18.21 9.29 3.46
C ASN A 124 17.77 10.74 3.76
N GLY A 125 17.11 10.94 4.91
CA GLY A 125 16.69 12.28 5.36
C GLY A 125 15.33 12.76 4.83
N GLU A 126 14.76 12.12 3.81
CA GLU A 126 13.49 12.56 3.20
C GLU A 126 12.33 11.59 3.47
N VAL A 127 11.16 12.12 3.84
CA VAL A 127 9.91 11.35 3.93
C VAL A 127 9.48 10.91 2.54
N LYS A 128 9.63 9.61 2.26
CA LYS A 128 9.36 9.01 0.95
C LYS A 128 8.08 8.20 0.92
N CYS A 129 7.72 7.59 2.04
CA CYS A 129 6.58 6.68 2.13
C CYS A 129 5.89 6.80 3.49
N SER A 130 4.80 6.07 3.62
CA SER A 130 4.05 5.90 4.85
C SER A 130 4.11 4.44 5.31
N GLY A 131 3.54 4.17 6.48
CA GLY A 131 3.50 2.84 7.07
C GLY A 131 2.42 2.71 8.13
N VAL A 132 2.36 1.55 8.76
CA VAL A 132 1.51 1.30 9.93
C VAL A 132 2.25 0.48 10.99
N ALA A 133 2.10 0.88 12.24
CA ALA A 133 2.60 0.15 13.39
C ALA A 133 1.79 -1.14 13.61
N LEU A 134 2.47 -2.26 13.76
CA LEU A 134 1.86 -3.59 13.89
C LEU A 134 2.45 -4.34 15.07
N LEU A 135 1.61 -5.15 15.73
CA LEU A 135 1.98 -6.14 16.74
C LEU A 135 2.67 -5.57 18.00
N ARG A 136 3.84 -4.94 17.87
CA ARG A 136 4.62 -4.35 18.95
C ARG A 136 5.16 -2.96 18.55
N PRO A 137 5.48 -2.05 19.50
CA PRO A 137 5.89 -0.66 19.21
C PRO A 137 7.23 -0.47 18.47
N ARG A 138 7.89 -1.57 18.07
CA ARG A 138 9.13 -1.57 17.26
C ARG A 138 8.93 -2.08 15.84
N PHE A 139 7.76 -2.62 15.50
CA PHE A 139 7.51 -3.28 14.22
C PHE A 139 6.51 -2.51 13.37
N PHE A 140 6.89 -2.26 12.13
CA PHE A 140 6.12 -1.43 11.20
C PHE A 140 6.01 -2.09 9.84
N LEU A 141 4.83 -2.03 9.24
CA LEU A 141 4.58 -2.49 7.88
C LEU A 141 4.60 -1.31 6.92
N THR A 142 5.23 -1.50 5.78
CA THR A 142 5.26 -0.55 4.66
C THR A 142 5.36 -1.31 3.34
N ALA A 143 5.46 -0.60 2.21
CA ALA A 143 5.68 -1.20 0.90
C ALA A 143 7.17 -1.55 0.72
N ALA A 144 7.46 -2.66 0.03
CA ALA A 144 8.83 -3.10 -0.17
C ALA A 144 9.63 -2.18 -1.10
N HIS A 145 8.97 -1.58 -2.09
CA HIS A 145 9.62 -0.62 -2.98
C HIS A 145 10.10 0.64 -2.25
N CYS A 146 9.50 1.01 -1.11
CA CYS A 146 9.91 2.16 -0.30
C CYS A 146 11.28 1.97 0.34
N VAL A 147 11.59 0.74 0.74
CA VAL A 147 12.78 0.39 1.52
C VAL A 147 13.75 -0.46 0.72
N GLN A 148 13.57 -0.47 -0.60
CA GLN A 148 14.24 -1.37 -1.55
C GLN A 148 15.71 -1.56 -1.15
N PRO A 149 16.15 -2.80 -0.86
CA PRO A 149 17.54 -3.12 -0.64
C PRO A 149 18.23 -3.20 -2.00
N ASP A 150 18.44 -2.06 -2.66
CA ASP A 150 19.20 -1.92 -3.92
C ASP A 150 20.72 -2.13 -3.73
N GLY A 151 21.12 -2.77 -2.63
CA GLY A 151 22.51 -2.98 -2.24
C GLY A 151 23.20 -1.72 -1.68
N LYS A 152 22.56 -0.54 -1.73
CA LYS A 152 23.08 0.67 -1.09
C LYS A 152 22.63 0.71 0.36
N ARG A 153 23.54 1.08 1.27
CA ARG A 153 23.19 1.32 2.67
C ARG A 153 22.28 2.55 2.71
N LYS A 154 21.01 2.34 3.03
CA LYS A 154 20.01 3.41 3.19
C LYS A 154 19.88 3.71 4.68
N ASP A 155 19.89 4.99 5.02
CA ASP A 155 19.49 5.42 6.35
C ASP A 155 17.97 5.47 6.36
N ILE A 156 17.35 4.48 7.01
CA ILE A 156 15.91 4.34 7.07
C ILE A 156 15.47 4.66 8.50
N GLU A 157 14.54 5.59 8.63
CA GLU A 157 13.93 5.94 9.91
C GLU A 157 12.41 5.79 9.81
N VAL A 158 11.81 5.37 10.93
CA VAL A 158 10.36 5.39 11.12
C VAL A 158 10.01 6.56 12.02
N GLY A 159 9.04 7.37 11.59
CA GLY A 159 8.55 8.54 12.31
C GLY A 159 7.11 8.35 12.77
N VAL A 160 6.82 8.69 14.02
CA VAL A 160 5.46 8.74 14.57
C VAL A 160 5.14 10.16 14.99
N LEU A 161 4.00 10.68 14.52
CA LEU A 161 3.48 11.97 14.99
C LEU A 161 2.98 11.84 16.42
N HIS A 162 3.71 12.46 17.34
CA HIS A 162 3.40 12.49 18.76
C HIS A 162 2.85 13.87 19.17
N LYS A 163 2.51 14.04 20.46
CA LYS A 163 1.92 15.26 21.05
C LYS A 163 2.56 16.54 20.49
N PHE A 164 1.74 17.57 20.26
CA PHE A 164 2.16 18.87 19.73
C PHE A 164 2.75 18.82 18.31
N ARG A 165 2.30 17.86 17.48
CA ARG A 165 2.80 17.58 16.12
C ARG A 165 4.31 17.36 16.02
N VAL A 166 4.91 16.81 17.06
CA VAL A 166 6.34 16.50 17.03
C VAL A 166 6.54 15.10 16.49
N MET A 167 7.29 14.98 15.40
CA MET A 167 7.70 13.68 14.87
C MET A 167 8.79 13.07 15.74
N GLN A 168 8.53 11.89 16.28
CA GLN A 168 9.55 11.07 16.93
C GLN A 168 10.10 10.04 15.96
N TRP A 169 11.40 10.07 15.74
CA TRP A 169 12.10 9.22 14.77
C TRP A 169 12.91 8.13 15.47
N ALA A 170 12.89 6.93 14.90
CA ALA A 170 13.78 5.84 15.30
C ALA A 170 14.42 5.21 14.06
N LYS A 171 15.71 4.91 14.16
CA LYS A 171 16.46 4.22 13.11
C LYS A 171 15.98 2.79 12.96
N VAL A 172 15.86 2.33 11.71
CA VAL A 172 15.57 0.93 11.38
C VAL A 172 16.85 0.11 11.44
N GLU A 173 16.82 -0.97 12.21
CA GLU A 173 17.94 -1.93 12.33
C GLU A 173 17.75 -3.11 11.39
N ASN A 174 16.51 -3.63 11.30
CA ASN A 174 16.20 -4.75 10.43
C ASN A 174 15.10 -4.39 9.43
N THR A 175 15.35 -4.71 8.16
CA THR A 175 14.37 -4.63 7.08
C THR A 175 14.13 -6.03 6.53
N ARG A 176 12.88 -6.50 6.62
CA ARG A 176 12.47 -7.83 6.14
C ARG A 176 11.52 -7.67 4.96
N VAL A 177 11.95 -8.15 3.80
CA VAL A 177 11.17 -8.18 2.55
C VAL A 177 11.03 -9.61 2.05
N HIS A 178 10.01 -9.87 1.24
CA HIS A 178 9.89 -11.17 0.57
C HIS A 178 11.14 -11.46 -0.28
N PRO A 179 11.71 -12.70 -0.27
CA PRO A 179 12.96 -13.02 -0.96
C PRO A 179 13.01 -12.66 -2.45
N ILE A 180 11.84 -12.62 -3.11
CA ILE A 180 11.71 -12.20 -4.50
C ILE A 180 12.26 -10.80 -4.78
N TRP A 181 12.23 -9.88 -3.81
CA TRP A 181 12.80 -8.54 -3.94
C TRP A 181 14.33 -8.53 -4.04
N LYS A 182 14.98 -9.63 -3.69
CA LYS A 182 16.43 -9.84 -3.86
C LYS A 182 16.76 -10.55 -5.18
N SER A 183 15.76 -11.05 -5.91
CA SER A 183 15.95 -11.83 -7.12
C SER A 183 16.06 -10.93 -8.35
N ARG A 184 17.16 -11.06 -9.10
CA ARG A 184 17.35 -10.38 -10.39
C ARG A 184 16.43 -10.90 -11.50
N LYS A 185 15.84 -12.09 -11.32
CA LYS A 185 14.94 -12.73 -12.30
C LYS A 185 13.46 -12.43 -12.02
N ALA A 186 13.16 -11.63 -10.98
CA ALA A 186 11.78 -11.34 -10.61
C ALA A 186 11.09 -10.45 -11.65
N THR A 187 9.94 -10.90 -12.15
CA THR A 187 9.10 -10.04 -13.00
C THR A 187 8.40 -8.97 -12.16
N ILE A 188 8.13 -7.81 -12.76
CA ILE A 188 7.41 -6.71 -12.11
C ILE A 188 6.05 -7.19 -11.55
N LYS A 189 5.33 -8.05 -12.27
CA LYS A 189 4.06 -8.64 -11.82
C LYS A 189 4.24 -9.38 -10.49
N LYS A 190 5.28 -10.19 -10.34
CA LYS A 190 5.55 -10.94 -9.12
C LYS A 190 6.04 -10.05 -7.97
N LEU A 191 6.84 -9.01 -8.25
CA LEU A 191 7.26 -8.01 -7.26
C LEU A 191 6.05 -7.29 -6.66
N ARG A 192 5.12 -6.82 -7.51
CA ARG A 192 3.89 -6.13 -7.07
C ARG A 192 3.01 -6.99 -6.16
N LEU A 193 2.96 -8.31 -6.38
CA LEU A 193 2.21 -9.25 -5.52
C LEU A 193 2.87 -9.53 -4.17
N LYS A 194 4.08 -8.98 -3.96
CA LYS A 194 4.89 -9.15 -2.76
C LYS A 194 5.45 -7.83 -2.27
N ASP A 195 4.78 -6.72 -2.61
CA ASP A 195 5.24 -5.36 -2.32
C ASP A 195 4.93 -4.94 -0.87
N TYR A 196 5.55 -5.65 0.08
CA TYR A 196 5.42 -5.40 1.50
C TYR A 196 6.75 -5.65 2.22
N ALA A 197 7.02 -4.84 3.24
CA ALA A 197 8.19 -4.93 4.09
C ALA A 197 7.80 -4.75 5.55
N VAL A 198 8.49 -5.48 6.43
CA VAL A 198 8.42 -5.27 7.87
C VAL A 198 9.74 -4.64 8.33
N LEU A 199 9.63 -3.52 9.03
CA LEU A 199 10.74 -2.77 9.60
C LEU A 199 10.76 -2.97 11.11
N GLU A 200 11.95 -3.17 11.65
CA GLU A 200 12.21 -3.22 13.08
C GLU A 200 13.10 -2.05 13.47
N THR A 201 12.63 -1.20 14.37
CA THR A 201 13.38 -0.04 14.85
C THR A 201 14.29 -0.41 16.02
N SER A 202 15.38 0.35 16.16
CA SER A 202 16.33 0.32 17.29
C SER A 202 15.69 0.63 18.64
N THR A 203 14.72 1.54 18.65
CA THR A 203 13.97 1.93 19.84
C THR A 203 12.46 1.84 19.60
N PRO A 204 11.66 1.50 20.63
CA PRO A 204 10.20 1.62 20.56
C PRO A 204 9.77 3.06 20.24
N LEU A 205 8.74 3.22 19.42
CA LEU A 205 8.08 4.51 19.19
C LEU A 205 6.71 4.53 19.88
N PRO A 206 6.14 5.71 20.22
CA PRO A 206 4.84 5.83 20.88
C PRO A 206 3.67 5.62 19.92
N ALA A 207 3.77 4.63 19.04
CA ALA A 207 2.70 4.22 18.16
C ALA A 207 1.84 3.16 18.85
N THR A 208 0.52 3.25 18.66
CA THR A 208 -0.38 2.17 19.05
C THR A 208 -0.48 1.17 17.90
N PRO A 209 -0.06 -0.09 18.08
CA PRO A 209 -0.16 -1.07 17.00
C PRO A 209 -1.60 -1.30 16.59
N MET A 210 -1.86 -1.28 15.27
CA MET A 210 -3.16 -1.68 14.73
C MET A 210 -3.14 -3.18 14.43
N PRO A 211 -4.16 -3.96 14.84
CA PRO A 211 -4.19 -5.37 14.51
C PRO A 211 -4.42 -5.61 13.02
N ILE A 212 -3.88 -6.72 12.52
CA ILE A 212 -3.97 -7.11 11.12
C ILE A 212 -5.22 -7.97 10.94
N GLY A 213 -6.11 -7.56 10.05
CA GLY A 213 -7.23 -8.36 9.61
C GLY A 213 -6.86 -9.20 8.41
N TYR A 214 -7.12 -10.50 8.50
CA TYR A 214 -7.41 -11.29 7.32
C TYR A 214 -8.89 -11.07 7.00
N VAL A 215 -9.21 -10.76 5.75
CA VAL A 215 -10.60 -10.75 5.29
C VAL A 215 -10.68 -11.75 4.15
N GLY A 216 -11.27 -12.90 4.42
CA GLY A 216 -11.52 -13.95 3.43
C GLY A 216 -12.82 -13.72 2.65
N ALA A 217 -13.32 -14.79 2.03
CA ALA A 217 -14.72 -14.90 1.62
C ALA A 217 -15.57 -15.42 2.80
N GLY A 218 -16.87 -15.15 2.78
CA GLY A 218 -17.79 -15.67 3.80
C GLY A 218 -18.05 -17.16 3.63
N ALA A 219 -18.73 -17.77 4.62
CA ALA A 219 -19.09 -19.19 4.62
C ALA A 219 -19.99 -19.59 3.43
N ASP A 220 -20.65 -18.61 2.80
CA ASP A 220 -21.44 -18.76 1.58
C ASP A 220 -20.61 -18.55 0.29
N GLY A 221 -19.28 -18.44 0.42
CA GLY A 221 -18.35 -18.16 -0.66
C GLY A 221 -18.38 -16.72 -1.18
N LYS A 222 -19.20 -15.82 -0.62
CA LYS A 222 -19.29 -14.43 -1.11
C LYS A 222 -18.23 -13.53 -0.52
N GLU A 223 -17.79 -12.55 -1.31
CA GLU A 223 -16.85 -11.53 -0.84
C GLU A 223 -17.45 -10.73 0.33
N ILE A 224 -16.78 -10.80 1.48
CA ILE A 224 -17.16 -10.09 2.70
C ILE A 224 -17.10 -8.57 2.47
N LEU A 225 -16.07 -8.09 1.79
CA LEU A 225 -15.89 -6.68 1.49
C LEU A 225 -16.86 -6.25 0.38
N GLN A 226 -18.06 -5.86 0.79
CA GLN A 226 -19.12 -5.45 -0.14
C GLN A 226 -18.71 -4.18 -0.91
N VAL A 227 -18.56 -4.31 -2.22
CA VAL A 227 -18.31 -3.19 -3.14
C VAL A 227 -19.42 -2.13 -3.01
N ASN A 228 -19.04 -0.85 -3.08
CA ASN A 228 -19.91 0.32 -2.90
C ASN A 228 -20.59 0.47 -1.52
N LYS A 229 -20.41 -0.48 -0.60
CA LYS A 229 -20.96 -0.42 0.76
C LYS A 229 -19.87 -0.33 1.83
N THR A 230 -18.75 -1.01 1.62
CA THR A 230 -17.63 -1.03 2.56
C THR A 230 -16.74 0.20 2.36
N TYR A 231 -16.49 0.92 3.45
CA TYR A 231 -15.54 2.02 3.50
C TYR A 231 -14.18 1.53 3.98
N MET A 232 -13.13 1.93 3.28
CA MET A 232 -11.76 1.84 3.74
C MET A 232 -11.29 3.19 4.27
N TYR A 233 -10.38 3.13 5.24
CA TYR A 233 -9.72 4.28 5.82
C TYR A 233 -8.24 4.22 5.50
N LEU A 234 -7.66 5.38 5.24
CA LEU A 234 -6.25 5.54 4.90
C LEU A 234 -5.69 6.74 5.67
N SER A 235 -4.57 6.55 6.36
CA SER A 235 -3.84 7.61 7.04
C SER A 235 -2.39 7.59 6.57
N ALA A 236 -1.90 8.70 6.02
CA ALA A 236 -0.62 8.75 5.32
C ALA A 236 0.06 10.12 5.44
N TYR A 237 1.39 10.11 5.41
CA TYR A 237 2.25 11.31 5.37
C TYR A 237 2.62 11.59 3.92
N ASP A 238 1.78 12.38 3.26
CA ASP A 238 1.81 12.51 1.81
C ASP A 238 1.54 13.93 1.29
N ASP A 239 1.64 14.92 2.18
CA ASP A 239 1.74 16.32 1.80
C ASP A 239 3.20 16.66 1.45
N GLU A 240 3.41 17.19 0.25
CA GLU A 240 4.71 17.61 -0.24
C GLU A 240 5.23 18.84 0.49
N LYS A 241 4.35 19.79 0.84
CA LYS A 241 4.68 21.04 1.55
C LYS A 241 4.75 20.84 3.06
N ARG A 242 4.07 19.82 3.58
CA ARG A 242 3.97 19.52 5.01
C ARG A 242 4.25 18.03 5.28
N PRO A 243 5.51 17.57 5.11
CA PRO A 243 5.86 16.16 5.17
C PRO A 243 5.60 15.49 6.54
N ASP A 244 5.46 16.28 7.60
CA ASP A 244 5.19 15.81 8.97
C ASP A 244 3.68 15.81 9.31
N ASP A 245 2.82 16.33 8.42
CA ASP A 245 1.38 16.27 8.61
C ASP A 245 0.82 14.91 8.19
N LEU A 246 -0.03 14.35 9.06
CA LEU A 246 -0.82 13.18 8.73
C LEU A 246 -2.10 13.60 8.02
N ASN A 247 -2.33 13.05 6.82
CA ASN A 247 -3.58 13.19 6.07
C ASN A 247 -4.43 11.93 6.22
N ILE A 248 -5.73 12.12 6.44
CA ILE A 248 -6.72 11.06 6.60
C ILE A 248 -7.67 11.08 5.40
N ARG A 249 -8.12 9.89 5.00
CA ARG A 249 -9.14 9.68 3.99
C ARG A 249 -10.05 8.53 4.41
N PHE A 250 -11.28 8.58 3.92
CA PHE A 250 -12.20 7.45 3.95
C PHE A 250 -12.89 7.36 2.59
N CYS A 251 -12.83 6.19 1.96
CA CYS A 251 -13.32 6.01 0.60
C CYS A 251 -14.09 4.70 0.50
N GLN A 252 -15.06 4.65 -0.39
CA GLN A 252 -15.74 3.40 -0.72
C GLN A 252 -14.84 2.51 -1.56
N MET A 253 -14.85 1.21 -1.27
CA MET A 253 -14.28 0.20 -2.14
C MET A 253 -15.12 0.09 -3.42
N LYS A 254 -14.46 0.07 -4.58
CA LYS A 254 -15.09 0.04 -5.91
C LYS A 254 -14.91 -1.29 -6.63
N LYS A 255 -13.84 -2.00 -6.32
CA LYS A 255 -13.63 -3.39 -6.76
C LYS A 255 -12.78 -4.09 -5.72
N VAL A 256 -13.10 -5.33 -5.42
CA VAL A 256 -12.32 -6.17 -4.51
C VAL A 256 -11.94 -7.43 -5.26
N LYS A 257 -10.65 -7.75 -5.27
CA LYS A 257 -10.07 -8.96 -5.82
C LYS A 257 -9.26 -9.67 -4.73
N TYR A 258 -8.83 -10.90 -5.00
CA TYR A 258 -8.07 -11.70 -4.06
C TYR A 258 -6.77 -11.02 -3.56
N TYR A 259 -6.04 -10.34 -4.46
CA TYR A 259 -4.79 -9.64 -4.10
C TYR A 259 -4.93 -8.12 -3.99
N ARG A 260 -6.07 -7.53 -4.36
CA ARG A 260 -6.17 -6.07 -4.56
C ARG A 260 -7.51 -5.52 -4.12
N ILE A 261 -7.46 -4.34 -3.52
CA ILE A 261 -8.63 -3.50 -3.27
C ILE A 261 -8.48 -2.26 -4.14
N TYR A 262 -9.53 -1.92 -4.88
CA TYR A 262 -9.61 -0.73 -5.71
C TYR A 262 -10.57 0.26 -5.08
N SER A 263 -10.18 1.51 -5.01
CA SER A 263 -10.98 2.61 -4.44
C SER A 263 -10.74 3.89 -5.23
N ARG A 264 -11.42 4.97 -4.84
CA ARG A 264 -11.18 6.33 -5.36
C ARG A 264 -10.63 7.22 -4.24
N CYS A 265 -9.60 6.74 -3.55
CA CYS A 265 -8.87 7.56 -2.60
C CYS A 265 -7.80 8.36 -3.36
N ASP A 266 -7.59 9.62 -3.00
CA ASP A 266 -6.49 10.38 -3.57
C ASP A 266 -5.15 9.88 -3.04
N THR A 267 -4.43 9.10 -3.84
CA THR A 267 -3.12 8.56 -3.46
C THR A 267 -2.03 9.22 -4.28
N VAL A 268 -0.84 9.26 -3.71
CA VAL A 268 0.38 9.80 -4.34
C VAL A 268 1.53 8.85 -4.00
N PRO A 269 2.72 8.98 -4.60
CA PRO A 269 3.83 8.06 -4.30
C PRO A 269 4.15 7.98 -2.79
N LYS A 270 4.04 9.10 -2.07
CA LYS A 270 4.30 9.15 -0.61
C LYS A 270 3.27 8.45 0.27
N SER A 271 2.07 8.18 -0.25
CA SER A 271 1.08 7.39 0.49
C SER A 271 1.38 5.89 0.46
N ALA A 272 2.33 5.44 -0.37
CA ALA A 272 2.74 4.04 -0.44
C ALA A 272 3.16 3.51 0.93
N GLY A 273 2.77 2.28 1.22
CA GLY A 273 3.05 1.59 2.47
C GLY A 273 2.08 1.90 3.62
N ALA A 274 1.24 2.94 3.50
CA ALA A 274 0.23 3.23 4.51
C ALA A 274 -0.72 2.03 4.71
N GLY A 275 -1.08 1.78 5.97
CA GLY A 275 -2.06 0.75 6.32
C GLY A 275 -3.46 1.17 5.89
N VAL A 276 -4.07 0.37 5.02
CA VAL A 276 -5.49 0.48 4.68
C VAL A 276 -6.27 -0.35 5.69
N TYR A 277 -7.17 0.30 6.42
CA TYR A 277 -7.93 -0.35 7.48
C TYR A 277 -9.43 -0.19 7.30
N VAL A 278 -10.17 -1.13 7.91
CA VAL A 278 -11.63 -1.11 7.99
C VAL A 278 -12.05 -1.12 9.45
N ARG A 279 -13.30 -0.72 9.68
CA ARG A 279 -14.00 -0.99 10.94
C ARG A 279 -14.56 -2.41 10.89
N MET A 280 -14.56 -3.09 12.02
CA MET A 280 -15.18 -4.39 12.22
C MET A 280 -15.83 -4.41 13.60
N ARG A 281 -17.12 -4.77 13.69
CA ARG A 281 -17.78 -5.01 14.96
C ARG A 281 -17.34 -6.36 15.52
N ASN A 282 -16.70 -6.38 16.67
CA ASN A 282 -16.41 -7.59 17.42
C ASN A 282 -17.73 -8.22 17.87
N LYS A 283 -18.01 -9.44 17.41
CA LYS A 283 -19.30 -10.13 17.70
C LYS A 283 -19.38 -10.65 19.14
N VAL A 284 -18.25 -10.80 19.83
CA VAL A 284 -18.19 -11.20 21.24
C VAL A 284 -18.43 -10.00 22.17
N THR A 285 -17.70 -8.91 21.96
CA THR A 285 -17.74 -7.74 22.86
C THR A 285 -18.71 -6.65 22.43
N GLY A 286 -19.23 -6.72 21.20
CA GLY A 286 -20.06 -5.69 20.59
C GLY A 286 -19.33 -4.40 20.17
N ARG A 287 -18.04 -4.26 20.53
CA ARG A 287 -17.21 -3.07 20.25
C ARG A 287 -16.81 -2.98 18.78
N VAL A 288 -16.56 -1.77 18.29
CA VAL A 288 -16.04 -1.54 16.95
C VAL A 288 -14.52 -1.45 16.99
N ASP A 289 -13.90 -2.38 16.30
CA ASP A 289 -12.47 -2.54 16.14
C ASP A 289 -11.99 -1.98 14.79
N ARG A 290 -10.76 -1.48 14.74
CA ARG A 290 -10.10 -1.10 13.47
C ARG A 290 -8.99 -2.10 13.14
N LYS A 291 -8.91 -2.51 11.88
CA LYS A 291 -8.02 -3.59 11.42
C LYS A 291 -7.40 -3.28 10.07
N VAL A 292 -6.09 -3.40 9.96
CA VAL A 292 -5.36 -3.25 8.68
C VAL A 292 -5.62 -4.47 7.84
N ILE A 293 -6.14 -4.28 6.62
CA ILE A 293 -6.49 -5.36 5.70
C ILE A 293 -5.76 -5.27 4.36
N ALA A 294 -5.09 -4.15 4.10
CA ALA A 294 -4.31 -3.93 2.89
C ALA A 294 -3.20 -2.91 3.12
N ILE A 295 -2.26 -2.86 2.17
CA ILE A 295 -1.14 -1.92 2.14
C ILE A 295 -1.33 -1.04 0.91
N GLU A 296 -1.35 0.27 1.10
CA GLU A 296 -1.50 1.21 -0.02
C GLU A 296 -0.29 1.11 -0.95
N THR A 297 -0.52 1.00 -2.26
CA THR A 297 0.58 0.90 -3.24
C THR A 297 1.05 2.26 -3.73
N GLY A 298 0.27 3.31 -3.51
CA GLY A 298 0.51 4.64 -4.06
C GLY A 298 0.39 4.60 -5.58
N ASP A 299 1.43 5.07 -6.27
CA ASP A 299 1.51 5.06 -7.74
C ASP A 299 2.33 3.87 -8.30
N TYR A 300 2.71 2.90 -7.46
CA TYR A 300 3.57 1.79 -7.87
C TYR A 300 2.82 0.79 -8.77
N GLY A 301 2.73 1.14 -10.05
CA GLY A 301 2.56 0.20 -11.15
C GLY A 301 1.15 -0.34 -11.40
N VAL A 302 0.10 0.28 -10.87
CA VAL A 302 -1.28 -0.10 -11.23
C VAL A 302 -2.09 1.17 -11.52
N LYS A 303 -2.06 1.63 -12.78
CA LYS A 303 -3.16 2.42 -13.33
C LYS A 303 -4.09 1.44 -14.03
N VAL A 304 -4.96 0.77 -13.27
CA VAL A 304 -6.14 0.15 -13.90
C VAL A 304 -7.08 1.31 -14.18
N SER A 305 -7.00 1.82 -15.41
CA SER A 305 -7.53 3.13 -15.83
C SER A 305 -7.06 4.28 -14.92
N GLN A 306 -7.24 5.54 -15.32
CA GLN A 306 -6.99 6.68 -14.42
C GLN A 306 -8.17 6.87 -13.44
N GLU A 307 -8.82 5.78 -13.02
CA GLU A 307 -10.08 5.84 -12.27
C GLU A 307 -10.00 5.29 -10.85
N TYR A 308 -8.97 4.52 -10.50
CA TYR A 308 -8.86 3.86 -9.19
C TYR A 308 -7.45 3.91 -8.58
N SER A 309 -7.41 4.14 -7.27
CA SER A 309 -6.28 3.83 -6.39
C SER A 309 -6.29 2.34 -6.02
N VAL A 310 -5.11 1.77 -5.77
CA VAL A 310 -4.95 0.32 -5.54
C VAL A 310 -4.19 0.04 -4.26
N ALA A 311 -4.77 -0.80 -3.41
CA ALA A 311 -4.11 -1.35 -2.23
C ALA A 311 -3.86 -2.86 -2.38
N LEU A 312 -2.71 -3.33 -1.93
CA LEU A 312 -2.33 -4.72 -1.88
C LEU A 312 -3.01 -5.41 -0.70
N ARG A 313 -3.96 -6.31 -0.97
CA ARG A 313 -4.76 -7.00 0.05
C ARG A 313 -3.90 -8.00 0.81
N ILE A 314 -3.99 -7.94 2.15
CA ILE A 314 -3.39 -8.93 3.03
C ILE A 314 -4.19 -10.23 2.88
N ASN A 315 -3.48 -11.29 2.47
CA ASN A 315 -4.05 -12.61 2.19
C ASN A 315 -3.36 -13.70 3.02
N SER A 316 -3.88 -14.92 2.96
CA SER A 316 -3.43 -16.07 3.73
C SER A 316 -1.96 -16.44 3.49
N ARG A 317 -1.37 -16.07 2.33
CA ARG A 317 0.06 -16.30 2.04
C ARG A 317 0.95 -15.17 2.57
N MET A 318 0.43 -13.95 2.64
CA MET A 318 1.16 -12.79 3.13
C MET A 318 1.21 -12.74 4.66
N PHE A 319 0.11 -13.13 5.30
CA PHE A 319 -0.07 -12.97 6.74
C PHE A 319 0.97 -13.75 7.58
N PRO A 320 1.23 -15.05 7.34
CA PRO A 320 2.26 -15.78 8.08
C PRO A 320 3.67 -15.20 7.88
N HIS A 321 3.94 -14.61 6.71
CA HIS A 321 5.20 -13.91 6.46
C HIS A 321 5.35 -12.66 7.33
N ILE A 322 4.33 -11.81 7.39
CA ILE A 322 4.33 -10.62 8.27
C ILE A 322 4.49 -11.06 9.73
N CYS A 323 3.78 -12.13 10.11
CA CYS A 323 3.87 -12.71 11.45
C CYS A 323 5.28 -13.18 11.81
N LEU A 324 5.89 -14.03 10.97
CA LEU A 324 7.26 -14.51 11.14
C LEU A 324 8.22 -13.33 11.26
N PHE A 325 8.05 -12.31 10.42
CA PHE A 325 8.92 -11.14 10.41
C PHE A 325 8.82 -10.31 11.69
N ALA A 326 7.66 -10.28 12.32
CA ALA A 326 7.46 -9.48 13.52
C ALA A 326 7.68 -10.24 14.83
N THR A 327 7.48 -11.56 14.83
CA THR A 327 7.53 -12.38 16.06
C THR A 327 8.71 -13.35 16.10
N GLY A 328 9.34 -13.63 14.96
CA GLY A 328 10.38 -14.65 14.82
C GLY A 328 9.84 -16.07 14.59
N SER A 329 8.52 -16.27 14.56
CA SER A 329 7.89 -17.58 14.31
C SER A 329 6.64 -17.43 13.43
N PHE A 330 6.40 -18.38 12.52
CA PHE A 330 5.13 -18.44 11.77
C PHE A 330 3.92 -18.64 12.70
N ASN A 331 4.14 -19.35 13.82
CA ASN A 331 3.16 -19.54 14.87
C ASN A 331 3.26 -18.47 15.96
N GLY A 332 4.17 -17.50 15.86
CA GLY A 332 4.28 -16.44 16.87
C GLY A 332 3.05 -15.55 16.93
N CYS A 333 2.16 -15.64 15.93
CA CYS A 333 0.83 -15.06 15.93
C CYS A 333 -0.30 -16.12 16.02
N ASN A 334 0.04 -17.39 16.21
CA ASN A 334 -0.87 -18.54 16.38
C ASN A 334 -0.50 -19.39 17.61
N GLN A 335 0.18 -18.85 18.63
CA GLN A 335 0.49 -19.66 19.81
C GLN A 335 -0.79 -19.85 20.64
N GLN A 336 -1.44 -20.97 20.34
CA GLN A 336 -2.35 -21.70 21.19
C GLN A 336 -1.66 -22.06 22.49
N SER A 337 -2.25 -21.64 23.60
CA SER A 337 -2.52 -22.50 24.76
C SER A 337 -3.68 -21.89 25.53
#